data_AF-A0AAV7JET2-F1
#
_entry.id   AF-A0AAV7JET2-F1
#
_cell.length_a   1.000
_cell.length_b   1.000
_cell.length_c   1.000
_cell.angle_alpha   90.00
_cell.angle_beta   90.00
_cell.angle_gamma   90.00
#
_symmetry.space_group_name_H-M   'P 1'
#
loop_
_entity.id
_entity.type
_entity.pdbx_description
1 polymer ?
#
loop_
_entity_poly.entity_id
_entity_poly.type
_entity_poly.pdbx_seq_one_letter_code
_entity_poly.pdbx_strand_id
1 'polypeptide(L)'
;MTILIEVNYSQMLVICLSILILEEIKLHMNRITNVLQRIFGGSDYRKVVEIQNKIRELEIEKRNYHSVDQFPKIAKLDRKIIQLELEEKDISLSYYITYGIPILFPITFTVITYTTYFSLIVVYRNTPILTSVYLLKLPSVILLLLAMPTGVEGRKGNKIIAVYSAANADWHKYDLSLITEIIVTSKQIDPDLICLAHVNNVQVHYHVKITSDVIYEKTVQDKWILEQVANIKKQNLDGINVNYQEYAPLKKHSLLIQFVKELYTVLKTASSSYELSYSVSWYLDSDERDIYKELSKYVDYFMVREHDMSSVIAGPPCYPAPNAPIYKIMSSLTEYFQAGVPIDHLVASLPWYGYFLTCQNMTSDGRCVLDKCKEELTEQMCYGDVINKYINTGLTQYNWDSISQSPYLSIELPGTNLTGEYWFDNGQSLSIKTQTISRGGYRGVAGYRADCMMYDGSMEVEVRQMWESLAVFQ
;
A
#
# COMPACT_ATOMS: atom_id res chain seq x y z
N MET A 1 -11.38 -23.80 -43.58
CA MET A 1 -10.52 -22.71 -43.10
C MET A 1 -11.19 -22.17 -41.85
N THR A 2 -10.82 -22.71 -40.69
CA THR A 2 -11.48 -22.46 -39.40
C THR A 2 -10.55 -21.60 -38.58
N ILE A 3 -10.96 -20.38 -38.25
CA ILE A 3 -10.21 -19.48 -37.38
C ILE A 3 -10.68 -19.77 -35.95
N LEU A 4 -9.81 -20.40 -35.16
CA LEU A 4 -9.92 -20.47 -33.70
C LEU A 4 -9.41 -19.14 -33.14
N ILE A 5 -10.26 -18.43 -32.40
CA ILE A 5 -9.85 -17.27 -31.59
C ILE A 5 -9.63 -17.81 -30.16
N GLU A 6 -8.37 -17.93 -29.75
CA GLU A 6 -8.00 -18.14 -28.35
C GLU A 6 -8.18 -16.82 -27.60
N VAL A 7 -9.08 -16.81 -26.62
CA VAL A 7 -9.23 -15.71 -25.65
C VAL A 7 -8.40 -16.08 -24.42
N ASN A 8 -7.37 -15.28 -24.14
CA ASN A 8 -6.48 -15.48 -22.99
C ASN A 8 -7.16 -15.06 -21.68
N TYR A 9 -6.83 -15.72 -20.57
CA TYR A 9 -7.31 -15.50 -19.19
C TYR A 9 -7.27 -14.03 -18.75
N SER A 10 -6.31 -13.25 -19.25
CA SER A 10 -6.20 -11.81 -19.03
C SER A 10 -7.37 -11.00 -19.60
N GLN A 11 -7.94 -11.42 -20.74
CA GLN A 11 -9.10 -10.78 -21.34
C GLN A 11 -10.39 -11.12 -20.57
N MET A 12 -10.50 -12.33 -20.00
CA MET A 12 -11.61 -12.67 -19.10
C MET A 12 -11.59 -11.83 -17.82
N LEU A 13 -10.42 -11.59 -17.24
CA LEU A 13 -10.29 -10.80 -16.01
C LEU A 13 -10.70 -9.34 -16.22
N VAL A 14 -10.33 -8.76 -17.36
CA VAL A 14 -10.75 -7.40 -17.77
C VAL A 14 -12.25 -7.34 -17.99
N ILE A 15 -12.86 -8.38 -18.58
CA ILE A 15 -14.31 -8.46 -18.76
C ILE A 15 -15.03 -8.54 -17.40
N CYS A 16 -14.54 -9.36 -16.46
CA CYS A 16 -15.13 -9.46 -15.12
C CYS A 16 -15.01 -8.16 -14.30
N LEU A 17 -13.86 -7.49 -14.34
CA LEU A 17 -13.71 -6.18 -13.69
C LEU A 17 -14.61 -5.11 -14.32
N SER A 18 -14.75 -5.14 -15.65
CA SER A 18 -15.63 -4.22 -16.37
C SER A 18 -17.10 -4.42 -16.00
N ILE A 19 -17.52 -5.67 -15.76
CA ILE A 19 -18.88 -6.01 -15.32
C ILE A 19 -19.16 -5.48 -13.90
N LEU A 20 -18.21 -5.63 -12.97
CA LEU A 20 -18.35 -5.11 -11.59
C LEU A 20 -18.40 -3.58 -11.56
N ILE A 21 -17.56 -2.91 -12.36
CA ILE A 21 -17.58 -1.45 -12.52
C ILE A 21 -18.90 -0.98 -13.14
N LEU A 22 -19.44 -1.74 -14.10
CA LEU A 22 -20.74 -1.44 -14.72
C LEU A 22 -21.91 -1.56 -13.73
N GLU A 23 -21.90 -2.50 -12.78
CA GLU A 23 -22.95 -2.61 -11.75
C GLU A 23 -22.93 -1.44 -10.76
N GLU A 24 -21.75 -0.95 -10.39
CA GLU A 24 -21.60 0.19 -9.47
C GLU A 24 -21.99 1.52 -10.12
N ILE A 25 -21.67 1.68 -11.41
CA ILE A 25 -22.15 2.78 -12.26
C ILE A 25 -23.67 2.72 -12.43
N LYS A 26 -24.26 1.52 -12.62
CA LYS A 26 -25.72 1.32 -12.72
C LYS A 26 -26.45 1.80 -11.46
N LEU A 27 -25.87 1.56 -10.28
CA LEU A 27 -26.41 2.02 -9.00
C LEU A 27 -26.40 3.56 -8.86
N HIS A 28 -25.34 4.21 -9.34
CA HIS A 28 -25.19 5.67 -9.27
C HIS A 28 -25.99 6.40 -10.36
N MET A 29 -26.07 5.83 -11.56
CA MET A 29 -26.91 6.34 -12.65
C MET A 29 -28.37 6.34 -12.25
N ASN A 30 -28.88 5.29 -11.60
CA ASN A 30 -30.26 5.27 -11.08
C ASN A 30 -30.57 6.43 -10.10
N ARG A 31 -29.59 6.89 -9.33
CA ARG A 31 -29.75 8.04 -8.43
C ARG A 31 -29.77 9.37 -9.18
N ILE A 32 -28.93 9.50 -10.22
CA ILE A 32 -28.86 10.69 -11.07
C ILE A 32 -30.12 10.80 -11.95
N THR A 33 -30.62 9.69 -12.48
CA THR A 33 -31.85 9.61 -13.28
C THR A 33 -33.08 10.08 -12.50
N ASN A 34 -33.19 9.74 -11.21
CA ASN A 34 -34.27 10.23 -10.33
C ASN A 34 -34.21 11.75 -10.06
N VAL A 35 -33.02 12.36 -10.17
CA VAL A 35 -32.85 13.82 -10.05
C VAL A 35 -33.24 14.50 -11.36
N LEU A 36 -32.81 13.94 -12.50
CA LEU A 36 -33.16 14.45 -13.83
C LEU A 36 -34.67 14.32 -14.14
N GLN A 37 -35.32 13.27 -13.61
CA GLN A 37 -36.77 13.06 -13.64
C GLN A 37 -37.59 14.25 -13.10
N ARG A 38 -37.07 14.95 -12.08
CA ARG A 38 -37.75 16.11 -11.49
C ARG A 38 -37.63 17.36 -12.33
N ILE A 39 -36.69 17.41 -13.26
CA ILE A 39 -36.28 18.64 -13.92
C ILE A 39 -36.74 18.67 -15.39
N PHE A 40 -36.73 17.55 -16.12
CA PHE A 40 -37.00 17.58 -17.57
C PHE A 40 -37.84 16.39 -18.08
N GLY A 41 -39.17 16.53 -18.04
CA GLY A 41 -40.15 15.55 -18.55
C GLY A 41 -40.28 15.49 -20.08
N GLY A 42 -39.19 15.22 -20.80
CA GLY A 42 -39.15 15.16 -22.28
C GLY A 42 -39.68 13.85 -22.91
N SER A 43 -39.91 13.85 -24.23
CA SER A 43 -40.38 12.67 -25.00
C SER A 43 -39.37 11.52 -25.04
N ASP A 44 -38.07 11.83 -25.00
CA ASP A 44 -37.00 10.82 -25.08
C ASP A 44 -36.86 10.05 -23.76
N TYR A 45 -37.15 10.69 -22.62
CA TYR A 45 -37.23 10.02 -21.32
C TYR A 45 -38.36 9.00 -21.27
N ARG A 46 -39.53 9.29 -21.87
CA ARG A 46 -40.63 8.32 -21.95
C ARG A 46 -40.24 7.06 -22.72
N LYS A 47 -39.44 7.19 -23.78
CA LYS A 47 -38.90 6.05 -24.53
C LYS A 47 -37.89 5.24 -23.71
N VAL A 48 -37.00 5.91 -22.97
CA VAL A 48 -36.06 5.24 -22.05
C VAL A 48 -36.81 4.42 -21.00
N VAL A 49 -37.85 4.99 -20.37
CA VAL A 49 -38.68 4.27 -19.39
C VAL A 49 -39.43 3.10 -20.03
N GLU A 50 -39.92 3.23 -21.25
CA GLU A 50 -40.58 2.14 -21.98
C GLU A 50 -39.60 0.98 -22.27
N ILE A 51 -38.37 1.30 -22.67
CA ILE A 51 -37.31 0.31 -22.91
C ILE A 51 -36.91 -0.39 -21.60
N GLN A 52 -36.73 0.36 -20.51
CA GLN A 52 -36.42 -0.20 -19.20
C GLN A 52 -37.52 -1.14 -18.68
N ASN A 53 -38.79 -0.80 -18.91
CA ASN A 53 -39.90 -1.68 -18.54
C ASN A 53 -39.91 -2.97 -19.37
N LYS A 54 -39.62 -2.89 -20.68
CA LYS A 54 -39.49 -4.08 -21.55
C LYS A 54 -38.33 -4.98 -21.12
N ILE A 55 -37.19 -4.39 -20.76
CA ILE A 55 -36.04 -5.15 -20.21
C ILE A 55 -36.47 -5.90 -18.94
N ARG A 56 -37.15 -5.22 -18.03
CA ARG A 56 -37.63 -5.82 -16.78
C ARG A 56 -38.60 -6.97 -17.01
N GLU A 57 -39.53 -6.84 -17.97
CA GLU A 57 -40.44 -7.92 -18.35
C GLU A 57 -39.69 -9.15 -18.89
N LEU A 58 -38.69 -8.93 -19.76
CA LEU A 58 -37.85 -10.01 -20.31
C LEU A 58 -36.98 -10.68 -19.25
N GLU A 59 -36.48 -9.94 -18.26
CA GLU A 59 -35.75 -10.51 -17.12
C GLU A 59 -36.66 -11.35 -16.21
N ILE A 60 -37.92 -10.94 -16.02
CA ILE A 60 -38.93 -11.75 -15.32
C ILE A 60 -39.23 -13.02 -16.12
N GLU A 61 -39.42 -12.91 -17.44
CA GLU A 61 -39.65 -14.08 -18.30
C GLU A 61 -38.45 -15.04 -18.26
N LYS A 62 -37.22 -14.52 -18.31
CA LYS A 62 -35.97 -15.30 -18.19
C LYS A 62 -35.91 -16.09 -16.90
N ARG A 63 -36.39 -15.52 -15.78
CA ARG A 63 -36.42 -16.18 -14.47
C ARG A 63 -37.36 -17.38 -14.39
N ASN A 64 -38.27 -17.58 -15.36
CA ASN A 64 -39.16 -18.75 -15.38
C ASN A 64 -38.54 -19.99 -16.05
N TYR A 65 -37.31 -19.89 -16.57
CA TYR A 65 -36.58 -21.00 -17.17
C TYR A 65 -35.47 -21.49 -16.24
N HIS A 66 -35.48 -22.78 -15.89
CA HIS A 66 -34.58 -23.36 -14.88
C HIS A 66 -33.88 -24.64 -15.31
N SER A 67 -34.21 -25.20 -16.48
CA SER A 67 -33.68 -26.49 -16.92
C SER A 67 -32.70 -26.36 -18.10
N VAL A 68 -31.77 -27.32 -18.20
CA VAL A 68 -30.63 -27.27 -19.14
C VAL A 68 -31.07 -27.32 -20.62
N ASP A 69 -32.20 -27.95 -20.89
CA ASP A 69 -32.87 -28.01 -22.19
C ASP A 69 -33.50 -26.67 -22.64
N GLN A 70 -33.61 -25.68 -21.73
CA GLN A 70 -34.17 -24.35 -22.01
C GLN A 70 -33.09 -23.29 -22.31
N PHE A 71 -31.81 -23.63 -22.25
CA PHE A 71 -30.69 -22.72 -22.55
C PHE A 71 -30.81 -21.97 -23.90
N PRO A 72 -31.26 -22.59 -25.00
CA PRO A 72 -31.47 -21.86 -26.25
C PRO A 72 -32.51 -20.73 -26.15
N LYS A 73 -33.52 -20.88 -25.29
CA LYS A 73 -34.54 -19.85 -25.04
C LYS A 73 -33.97 -18.73 -24.16
N ILE A 74 -33.20 -19.07 -23.13
CA ILE A 74 -32.49 -18.10 -22.28
C ILE A 74 -31.53 -17.24 -23.12
N ALA A 75 -30.72 -17.87 -23.98
CA ALA A 75 -29.79 -17.16 -24.86
C ALA A 75 -30.49 -16.26 -25.91
N LYS A 76 -31.76 -16.54 -26.25
CA LYS A 76 -32.58 -15.68 -27.11
C LYS A 76 -33.12 -14.48 -26.36
N LEU A 77 -33.49 -14.63 -25.09
CA LEU A 77 -33.91 -13.54 -24.21
C LEU A 77 -32.74 -12.60 -23.90
N ASP A 78 -31.56 -13.16 -23.60
CA ASP A 78 -30.36 -12.36 -23.33
C ASP A 78 -29.95 -11.49 -24.52
N ARG A 79 -30.05 -12.01 -25.74
CA ARG A 79 -29.80 -11.21 -26.95
C ARG A 79 -30.78 -10.04 -27.10
N LYS A 80 -32.07 -10.25 -26.75
CA LYS A 80 -33.08 -9.18 -26.80
C LYS A 80 -32.83 -8.13 -25.71
N ILE A 81 -32.47 -8.55 -24.50
CA ILE A 81 -32.15 -7.64 -23.39
C ILE A 81 -30.96 -6.77 -23.76
N ILE A 82 -29.86 -7.37 -24.24
CA ILE A 82 -28.66 -6.62 -24.67
C ILE A 82 -28.99 -5.62 -25.77
N GLN A 83 -29.82 -5.99 -26.75
CA GLN A 83 -30.21 -5.08 -27.83
C GLN A 83 -30.99 -3.85 -27.30
N LEU A 84 -31.91 -4.07 -26.36
CA LEU A 84 -32.68 -2.99 -25.73
C LEU A 84 -31.79 -2.10 -24.85
N GLU A 85 -30.82 -2.67 -24.12
CA GLU A 85 -29.86 -1.90 -23.31
C GLU A 85 -28.95 -1.00 -24.17
N LEU A 86 -28.61 -1.45 -25.39
CA LEU A 86 -27.87 -0.62 -26.35
C LEU A 86 -28.73 0.52 -26.88
N GLU A 87 -30.00 0.26 -27.23
CA GLU A 87 -30.95 1.28 -27.68
C GLU A 87 -31.20 2.35 -26.59
N GLU A 88 -31.29 1.95 -25.33
CA GLU A 88 -31.41 2.87 -24.18
C GLU A 88 -30.20 3.82 -24.06
N LYS A 89 -28.98 3.27 -24.25
CA LYS A 89 -27.73 4.04 -24.17
C LYS A 89 -27.62 5.07 -25.29
N ASP A 90 -27.99 4.70 -26.51
CA ASP A 90 -27.95 5.61 -27.66
C ASP A 90 -28.92 6.80 -27.47
N ILE A 91 -30.13 6.55 -26.95
CA ILE A 91 -31.10 7.61 -26.65
C ILE A 91 -30.58 8.53 -25.54
N SER A 92 -29.99 7.96 -24.49
CA SER A 92 -29.45 8.71 -23.35
C SER A 92 -28.26 9.59 -23.74
N LEU A 93 -27.39 9.09 -24.61
CA LEU A 93 -26.23 9.84 -25.12
C LEU A 93 -26.67 10.99 -26.04
N SER A 94 -27.63 10.74 -26.93
CA SER A 94 -28.21 11.77 -27.79
C SER A 94 -28.83 12.90 -26.97
N TYR A 95 -29.57 12.57 -25.91
CA TYR A 95 -30.18 13.57 -25.02
C TYR A 95 -29.13 14.46 -24.33
N TYR A 96 -28.02 13.86 -23.86
CA TYR A 96 -26.95 14.59 -23.19
C TYR A 96 -26.20 15.55 -24.12
N ILE A 97 -25.97 15.14 -25.37
CA ILE A 97 -25.32 15.98 -26.38
C ILE A 97 -26.23 17.15 -26.77
N THR A 98 -27.53 16.91 -26.95
CA THR A 98 -28.48 17.93 -27.40
C THR A 98 -28.81 18.96 -26.31
N TYR A 99 -28.90 18.54 -25.04
CA TYR A 99 -29.40 19.41 -23.96
C TYR A 99 -28.38 19.73 -22.84
N GLY A 100 -27.31 18.94 -22.69
CA GLY A 100 -26.32 19.10 -21.61
C GLY A 100 -25.15 20.04 -21.93
N ILE A 101 -24.77 20.16 -23.20
CA ILE A 101 -23.59 20.93 -23.63
C ILE A 101 -23.87 22.46 -23.76
N PRO A 102 -25.05 22.93 -24.22
CA PRO A 102 -25.27 24.37 -24.42
C PRO A 102 -25.47 25.21 -23.14
N ILE A 103 -25.61 24.59 -21.96
CA ILE A 103 -25.86 25.30 -20.69
C ILE A 103 -24.55 25.69 -19.98
N LEU A 104 -23.39 25.24 -20.47
CA LEU A 104 -22.10 25.42 -19.79
C LEU A 104 -21.18 26.54 -20.33
N PHE A 105 -21.48 27.21 -21.45
CA PHE A 105 -20.67 28.36 -21.92
C PHE A 105 -21.50 29.38 -22.72
N PRO A 106 -21.37 30.69 -22.41
CA PRO A 106 -20.57 31.52 -23.30
C PRO A 106 -19.69 32.51 -22.50
N ILE A 107 -18.39 32.25 -22.41
CA ILE A 107 -17.40 33.28 -22.01
C ILE A 107 -16.18 33.13 -22.94
N THR A 108 -15.94 34.19 -23.71
CA THR A 108 -14.81 34.36 -24.63
C THR A 108 -13.49 34.45 -23.88
N PHE A 109 -12.50 33.62 -24.24
CA PHE A 109 -11.14 33.67 -23.70
C PHE A 109 -10.21 34.46 -24.64
N THR A 110 -9.46 35.40 -24.09
CA THR A 110 -8.26 35.99 -24.71
C THR A 110 -7.04 35.46 -23.97
N VAL A 111 -6.12 34.81 -24.68
CA VAL A 111 -4.90 34.20 -24.12
C VAL A 111 -3.76 35.22 -24.11
N ILE A 112 -3.13 35.43 -22.95
CA ILE A 112 -1.80 36.03 -22.84
C ILE A 112 -0.95 35.16 -21.92
N THR A 113 0.21 34.76 -22.41
CA THR A 113 1.23 33.91 -21.76
C THR A 113 2.21 34.72 -20.91
N TYR A 114 2.52 34.27 -19.69
CA TYR A 114 3.88 33.93 -19.17
C TYR A 114 3.87 33.59 -17.65
N THR A 115 4.39 32.39 -17.35
CA THR A 115 5.09 31.89 -16.13
C THR A 115 4.65 32.18 -14.68
N THR A 116 4.36 31.05 -13.99
CA THR A 116 4.52 30.68 -12.56
C THR A 116 3.67 31.33 -11.46
N TYR A 117 3.09 30.45 -10.62
CA TYR A 117 2.24 30.62 -9.43
C TYR A 117 0.74 30.86 -9.65
N PHE A 118 -0.04 29.77 -9.57
CA PHE A 118 -1.48 29.85 -9.31
C PHE A 118 -1.72 29.79 -7.79
N SER A 119 -1.81 30.96 -7.17
CA SER A 119 -2.65 31.18 -6.00
C SER A 119 -3.84 32.00 -6.47
N LEU A 120 -5.04 31.41 -6.49
CA LEU A 120 -6.25 32.12 -6.87
C LEU A 120 -6.70 33.03 -5.72
N ILE A 121 -6.37 34.32 -5.80
CA ILE A 121 -6.95 35.35 -4.95
C ILE A 121 -8.18 35.91 -5.65
N VAL A 122 -9.37 35.67 -5.08
CA VAL A 122 -10.63 36.27 -5.53
C VAL A 122 -10.79 37.62 -4.83
N VAL A 123 -10.72 38.71 -5.59
CA VAL A 123 -11.08 40.06 -5.10
C VAL A 123 -12.50 40.39 -5.56
N TYR A 124 -13.42 40.55 -4.62
CA TYR A 124 -14.77 41.03 -4.88
C TYR A 124 -14.77 42.55 -5.12
N ARG A 125 -15.31 43.00 -6.25
CA ARG A 125 -15.86 44.36 -6.36
C ARG A 125 -17.38 44.26 -6.50
N ASN A 126 -18.03 44.99 -5.59
CA ASN A 126 -19.45 45.32 -5.48
C ASN A 126 -20.38 44.30 -4.77
N THR A 127 -20.65 44.65 -3.49
CA THR A 127 -21.85 44.41 -2.66
C THR A 127 -22.06 43.03 -1.99
N PRO A 128 -22.80 42.98 -0.84
CA PRO A 128 -22.30 42.38 0.40
C PRO A 128 -22.82 40.98 0.73
N ILE A 129 -21.98 40.25 1.48
CA ILE A 129 -22.26 39.21 2.49
C ILE A 129 -23.44 38.26 2.21
N LEU A 130 -23.10 37.03 1.81
CA LEU A 130 -23.60 35.80 2.45
C LEU A 130 -22.76 34.60 1.98
N THR A 131 -21.78 34.21 2.79
CA THR A 131 -21.03 32.96 2.63
C THR A 131 -21.86 31.79 3.14
N SER A 132 -22.18 30.84 2.26
CA SER A 132 -22.61 29.50 2.64
C SER A 132 -21.90 28.50 1.72
N VAL A 133 -20.88 27.82 2.26
CA VAL A 133 -20.17 26.74 1.58
C VAL A 133 -20.90 25.43 1.91
N TYR A 134 -21.47 24.79 0.89
CA TYR A 134 -21.90 23.39 0.98
C TYR A 134 -20.78 22.49 0.46
N LEU A 135 -20.04 21.87 1.37
CA LEU A 135 -19.12 20.77 1.07
C LEU A 135 -19.91 19.46 1.03
N LEU A 136 -20.15 18.94 -0.18
CA LEU A 136 -20.61 17.57 -0.40
C LEU A 136 -19.47 16.61 -0.04
N LYS A 137 -19.61 15.89 1.09
CA LYS A 137 -18.75 14.77 1.46
C LYS A 137 -19.06 13.57 0.55
N LEU A 138 -18.18 13.27 -0.40
CA LEU A 138 -18.09 11.95 -1.02
C LEU A 138 -17.16 11.06 -0.18
N PRO A 139 -17.40 9.75 -0.07
CA PRO A 139 -16.54 8.83 0.69
C PRO A 139 -15.18 8.68 -0.01
N SER A 140 -14.12 8.86 0.78
CA SER A 140 -12.72 9.03 0.39
C SER A 140 -12.03 7.85 -0.30
N VAL A 141 -12.75 6.79 -0.68
CA VAL A 141 -12.16 5.55 -1.23
C VAL A 141 -12.05 5.59 -2.76
N ILE A 142 -12.95 6.31 -3.45
CA ILE A 142 -13.04 6.25 -4.92
C ILE A 142 -12.08 7.24 -5.60
N LEU A 143 -11.67 8.32 -4.92
CA LEU A 143 -10.70 9.26 -5.47
C LEU A 143 -9.25 8.75 -5.38
N LEU A 144 -8.95 7.78 -4.49
CA LEU A 144 -7.60 7.27 -4.28
C LEU A 144 -7.10 6.37 -5.42
N LEU A 145 -7.99 5.64 -6.11
CA LEU A 145 -7.62 4.76 -7.23
C LEU A 145 -7.45 5.52 -8.56
N LEU A 146 -8.08 6.69 -8.70
CA LEU A 146 -7.99 7.53 -9.91
C LEU A 146 -6.89 8.60 -9.84
N ALA A 147 -6.26 8.77 -8.68
CA ALA A 147 -5.16 9.73 -8.47
C ALA A 147 -3.78 9.07 -8.38
N MET A 148 -3.63 7.80 -8.76
CA MET A 148 -2.31 7.22 -8.97
C MET A 148 -1.66 7.94 -10.17
N PRO A 149 -0.44 8.49 -10.03
CA PRO A 149 0.26 9.12 -11.15
C PRO A 149 0.40 8.10 -12.27
N THR A 150 -0.33 8.32 -13.37
CA THR A 150 -0.08 7.58 -14.59
C THR A 150 1.25 8.07 -15.14
N GLY A 151 2.30 7.26 -14.97
CA GLY A 151 3.57 7.43 -15.64
C GLY A 151 4.31 8.73 -15.31
N VAL A 152 4.75 8.88 -14.06
CA VAL A 152 6.01 9.61 -13.85
C VAL A 152 7.11 8.58 -14.05
N GLU A 153 7.83 8.65 -15.18
CA GLU A 153 9.13 8.00 -15.31
C GLU A 153 10.02 8.56 -14.19
N GLY A 154 10.07 7.87 -13.06
CA GLY A 154 11.03 8.14 -12.01
C GLY A 154 12.42 8.11 -12.63
N ARG A 155 13.25 9.11 -12.30
CA ARG A 155 14.67 9.06 -12.62
C ARG A 155 15.20 7.69 -12.19
N LYS A 156 15.89 6.99 -13.10
CA LYS A 156 16.58 5.72 -12.83
C LYS A 156 17.71 5.93 -11.80
N GLY A 157 17.35 6.12 -10.53
CA GLY A 157 18.22 5.70 -9.44
C GLY A 157 18.05 4.20 -9.24
N ASN A 158 19.12 3.52 -8.83
CA ASN A 158 19.12 2.08 -8.56
C ASN A 158 18.02 1.73 -7.56
N LYS A 159 17.09 0.85 -7.94
CA LYS A 159 16.02 0.38 -7.05
C LYS A 159 16.63 -0.23 -5.79
N ILE A 160 15.99 0.01 -4.64
CA ILE A 160 16.45 -0.54 -3.35
C ILE A 160 15.68 -1.83 -3.08
N ILE A 161 16.40 -2.94 -2.98
CA ILE A 161 15.86 -4.20 -2.49
C ILE A 161 16.70 -4.57 -1.27
N ALA A 162 16.17 -4.29 -0.08
CA ALA A 162 16.94 -4.43 1.15
C ALA A 162 16.43 -5.56 2.04
N VAL A 163 17.27 -6.00 2.96
CA VAL A 163 16.83 -6.82 4.10
C VAL A 163 17.47 -6.30 5.38
N TYR A 164 16.67 -6.21 6.43
CA TYR A 164 17.22 -6.08 7.77
C TYR A 164 17.79 -7.41 8.21
N SER A 165 18.90 -7.36 8.96
CA SER A 165 19.43 -8.53 9.62
C SER A 165 20.02 -8.24 11.00
N ALA A 166 19.79 -9.15 11.95
CA ALA A 166 20.53 -9.21 13.20
C ALA A 166 21.96 -9.76 13.03
N ALA A 167 22.32 -10.20 11.82
CA ALA A 167 23.54 -10.92 11.51
C ALA A 167 23.72 -12.16 12.42
N ASN A 168 22.66 -12.95 12.56
CA ASN A 168 22.75 -14.26 13.22
C ASN A 168 23.63 -15.24 12.42
N ALA A 169 23.87 -16.44 12.94
CA ALA A 169 24.80 -17.40 12.32
C ALA A 169 24.42 -17.84 10.88
N ASP A 170 23.17 -17.65 10.44
CA ASP A 170 22.67 -18.15 9.16
C ASP A 170 22.82 -17.16 7.99
N TRP A 171 23.44 -15.99 8.19
CA TRP A 171 23.59 -14.98 7.14
C TRP A 171 24.24 -15.48 5.85
N HIS A 172 25.06 -16.54 5.93
CA HIS A 172 25.70 -17.20 4.79
C HIS A 172 24.71 -17.81 3.78
N LYS A 173 23.45 -17.98 4.18
CA LYS A 173 22.38 -18.60 3.40
C LYS A 173 21.40 -17.58 2.82
N TYR A 174 21.68 -16.29 2.98
CA TYR A 174 20.88 -15.23 2.37
C TYR A 174 21.04 -15.24 0.85
N ASP A 175 19.94 -15.01 0.13
CA ASP A 175 19.99 -14.92 -1.33
C ASP A 175 20.44 -13.52 -1.77
N LEU A 176 21.75 -13.33 -1.80
CA LEU A 176 22.39 -12.07 -2.16
C LEU A 176 22.15 -11.69 -3.64
N SER A 177 21.73 -12.63 -4.49
CA SER A 177 21.41 -12.33 -5.89
C SER A 177 20.11 -11.53 -6.04
N LEU A 178 19.27 -11.52 -5.00
CA LEU A 178 17.96 -10.89 -5.02
C LEU A 178 17.91 -9.50 -4.39
N ILE A 179 18.98 -9.07 -3.71
CA ILE A 179 19.00 -7.83 -2.94
C ILE A 179 20.12 -6.89 -3.41
N THR A 180 19.96 -5.62 -3.08
CA THR A 180 20.97 -4.57 -3.26
C THR A 180 21.62 -4.17 -1.95
N GLU A 181 20.97 -4.44 -0.81
CA GLU A 181 21.40 -3.92 0.50
C GLU A 181 21.07 -4.86 1.67
N ILE A 182 21.99 -4.97 2.62
CA ILE A 182 21.76 -5.57 3.94
C ILE A 182 21.88 -4.47 5.00
N ILE A 183 20.85 -4.32 5.83
CA ILE A 183 20.82 -3.39 6.95
C ILE A 183 21.04 -4.15 8.24
N VAL A 184 22.25 -4.09 8.77
CA VAL A 184 22.66 -4.87 9.94
C VAL A 184 22.35 -4.13 11.24
N THR A 185 21.66 -4.78 12.17
CA THR A 185 21.33 -4.22 13.49
C THR A 185 22.35 -4.56 14.57
N SER A 186 23.25 -5.52 14.32
CA SER A 186 24.34 -5.86 15.24
C SER A 186 25.46 -4.82 15.16
N LYS A 187 26.00 -4.44 16.32
CA LYS A 187 27.15 -3.52 16.41
C LYS A 187 28.47 -4.17 15.95
N GLN A 188 28.59 -5.48 16.14
CA GLN A 188 29.72 -6.26 15.64
C GLN A 188 29.22 -7.04 14.42
N ILE A 189 29.71 -6.65 13.26
CA ILE A 189 29.37 -7.26 11.98
C ILE A 189 30.51 -8.21 11.63
N ASP A 190 30.16 -9.43 11.25
CA ASP A 190 31.11 -10.42 10.76
C ASP A 190 31.79 -9.88 9.48
N PRO A 191 33.13 -9.72 9.44
CA PRO A 191 33.82 -9.28 8.23
C PRO A 191 33.53 -10.16 7.02
N ASP A 192 33.26 -11.45 7.21
CA ASP A 192 32.97 -12.36 6.09
C ASP A 192 31.59 -12.06 5.47
N LEU A 193 30.62 -11.56 6.26
CA LEU A 193 29.33 -11.06 5.73
C LEU A 193 29.56 -9.89 4.79
N ILE A 194 30.44 -8.97 5.19
CA ILE A 194 30.74 -7.77 4.41
C ILE A 194 31.44 -8.16 3.11
N CYS A 195 32.45 -9.03 3.18
CA CYS A 195 33.14 -9.54 1.99
C CYS A 195 32.19 -10.28 1.04
N LEU A 196 31.31 -11.14 1.58
CA LEU A 196 30.36 -11.88 0.77
C LEU A 196 29.31 -10.97 0.13
N ALA A 197 28.83 -9.95 0.84
CA ALA A 197 27.94 -8.95 0.29
C ALA A 197 28.62 -8.19 -0.86
N HIS A 198 29.83 -7.69 -0.64
CA HIS A 198 30.57 -6.90 -1.64
C HIS A 198 30.91 -7.68 -2.91
N VAL A 199 31.31 -8.95 -2.82
CA VAL A 199 31.56 -9.77 -4.02
C VAL A 199 30.29 -10.02 -4.84
N ASN A 200 29.11 -9.90 -4.22
CA ASN A 200 27.80 -9.97 -4.86
C ASN A 200 27.22 -8.59 -5.23
N ASN A 201 27.99 -7.50 -5.09
CA ASN A 201 27.54 -6.12 -5.31
C ASN A 201 26.38 -5.69 -4.40
N VAL A 202 26.32 -6.24 -3.18
CA VAL A 202 25.35 -5.89 -2.15
C VAL A 202 26.00 -4.93 -1.16
N GLN A 203 25.36 -3.79 -0.91
CA GLN A 203 25.78 -2.79 0.08
C GLN A 203 25.46 -3.26 1.50
N VAL A 204 26.29 -2.89 2.47
CA VAL A 204 26.04 -3.18 3.89
C VAL A 204 25.95 -1.90 4.69
N HIS A 205 24.77 -1.65 5.26
CA HIS A 205 24.48 -0.47 6.08
C HIS A 205 24.35 -0.85 7.55
N TYR A 206 24.81 0.03 8.44
CA TYR A 206 24.61 -0.14 9.87
C TYR A 206 23.31 0.54 10.32
N HIS A 207 22.44 -0.20 10.99
CA HIS A 207 21.24 0.37 11.62
C HIS A 207 21.58 0.96 12.98
N VAL A 208 21.30 2.25 13.15
CA VAL A 208 21.50 2.96 14.42
C VAL A 208 20.19 3.47 14.97
N LYS A 209 19.93 3.17 16.23
CA LYS A 209 18.90 3.85 17.01
C LYS A 209 19.53 5.09 17.65
N ILE A 210 18.88 6.25 17.47
CA ILE A 210 19.32 7.50 18.08
C ILE A 210 18.27 8.01 19.07
N THR A 211 18.74 8.81 20.02
CA THR A 211 17.98 9.40 21.13
C THR A 211 18.02 10.92 21.05
N SER A 212 17.13 11.61 21.77
CA SER A 212 17.01 13.07 21.68
C SER A 212 18.30 13.83 22.06
N ASP A 213 19.13 13.31 22.96
CA ASP A 213 20.40 13.93 23.37
C ASP A 213 21.40 14.01 22.20
N VAL A 214 21.44 12.99 21.34
CA VAL A 214 22.27 12.99 20.12
C VAL A 214 21.86 14.11 19.15
N ILE A 215 20.59 14.50 19.15
CA ILE A 215 20.05 15.54 18.25
C ILE A 215 20.14 16.93 18.89
N TYR A 216 19.91 17.04 20.20
CA TYR A 216 19.70 18.34 20.85
C TYR A 216 20.97 18.95 21.44
N GLU A 217 22.00 18.14 21.73
CA GLU A 217 23.25 18.60 22.32
C GLU A 217 24.39 18.59 21.27
N LYS A 218 24.79 19.78 20.81
CA LYS A 218 25.73 19.93 19.68
C LYS A 218 27.07 19.21 19.87
N THR A 219 27.61 19.19 21.08
CA THR A 219 28.87 18.48 21.38
C THR A 219 28.71 16.96 21.33
N VAL A 220 27.56 16.43 21.75
CA VAL A 220 27.22 15.00 21.67
C VAL A 220 27.00 14.62 20.20
N GLN A 221 26.24 15.44 19.48
CA GLN A 221 26.00 15.33 18.05
C GLN A 221 27.30 15.24 17.24
N ASP A 222 28.22 16.20 17.39
CA ASP A 222 29.46 16.25 16.62
C ASP A 222 30.33 15.02 16.87
N LYS A 223 30.44 14.61 18.14
CA LYS A 223 31.15 13.40 18.51
C LYS A 223 30.50 12.16 17.90
N TRP A 224 29.18 12.05 18.00
CA TRP A 224 28.44 10.90 17.48
C TRP A 224 28.56 10.76 15.95
N ILE A 225 28.46 11.87 15.21
CA ILE A 225 28.61 11.90 13.74
C ILE A 225 30.01 11.40 13.35
N LEU A 226 31.07 11.90 14.00
CA LEU A 226 32.44 11.47 13.72
C LEU A 226 32.65 9.99 14.06
N GLU A 227 32.06 9.50 15.14
CA GLU A 227 32.09 8.08 15.51
C GLU A 227 31.41 7.20 14.45
N GLN A 228 30.28 7.63 13.86
CA GLN A 228 29.63 6.86 12.80
C GLN A 228 30.48 6.78 11.54
N VAL A 229 31.07 7.89 11.11
CA VAL A 229 31.95 7.92 9.93
C VAL A 229 33.18 7.04 10.15
N ALA A 230 33.78 7.10 11.35
CA ALA A 230 34.90 6.23 11.71
C ALA A 230 34.48 4.76 11.73
N ASN A 231 33.27 4.45 12.22
CA ASN A 231 32.74 3.09 12.26
C ASN A 231 32.52 2.51 10.86
N ILE A 232 31.85 3.27 9.98
CA ILE A 232 31.63 2.89 8.57
C ILE A 232 32.96 2.58 7.90
N LYS A 233 33.94 3.48 8.03
CA LYS A 233 35.28 3.29 7.45
C LYS A 233 36.01 2.08 8.04
N LYS A 234 35.96 1.89 9.36
CA LYS A 234 36.67 0.81 10.04
C LYS A 234 36.12 -0.56 9.65
N GLN A 235 34.81 -0.66 9.48
CA GLN A 235 34.14 -1.92 9.16
C GLN A 235 33.98 -2.15 7.64
N ASN A 236 34.38 -1.21 6.78
CA ASN A 236 34.12 -1.24 5.34
C ASN A 236 32.61 -1.31 5.02
N LEU A 237 31.81 -0.47 5.67
CA LEU A 237 30.39 -0.36 5.39
C LEU A 237 30.13 0.66 4.28
N ASP A 238 28.96 0.56 3.67
CA ASP A 238 28.54 1.40 2.55
C ASP A 238 27.62 2.54 3.00
N GLY A 239 27.13 2.51 4.23
CA GLY A 239 26.20 3.52 4.71
C GLY A 239 25.66 3.28 6.11
N ILE A 240 24.67 4.08 6.45
CA ILE A 240 24.01 4.07 7.75
C ILE A 240 22.50 4.26 7.58
N ASN A 241 21.73 3.46 8.30
CA ASN A 241 20.29 3.58 8.42
C ASN A 241 19.95 4.13 9.81
N VAL A 242 19.54 5.40 9.87
CA VAL A 242 19.21 6.08 11.14
C VAL A 242 17.77 5.82 11.54
N ASN A 243 17.53 5.56 12.82
CA ASN A 243 16.21 5.34 13.38
C ASN A 243 16.02 6.15 14.66
N TYR A 244 15.32 7.27 14.53
CA TYR A 244 14.86 8.05 15.66
C TYR A 244 13.41 7.69 15.96
N GLN A 245 13.18 6.98 17.06
CA GLN A 245 11.84 6.52 17.44
C GLN A 245 11.16 7.48 18.41
N GLU A 246 11.91 8.40 19.03
CA GLU A 246 11.31 9.41 19.88
C GLU A 246 10.62 10.45 19.00
N TYR A 247 9.39 10.84 19.33
CA TYR A 247 8.71 11.90 18.63
C TYR A 247 9.46 13.22 18.86
N ALA A 248 10.01 13.83 17.81
CA ALA A 248 10.58 15.17 17.93
C ALA A 248 9.45 16.16 18.20
N PRO A 249 9.45 16.91 19.32
CA PRO A 249 8.48 17.98 19.48
C PRO A 249 8.64 19.03 18.39
N LEU A 250 7.55 19.68 17.96
CA LEU A 250 7.53 20.75 16.96
C LEU A 250 8.68 21.77 17.09
N LYS A 251 8.97 22.19 18.34
CA LYS A 251 10.02 23.16 18.66
C LYS A 251 11.45 22.67 18.39
N LYS A 252 11.63 21.38 18.12
CA LYS A 252 12.90 20.69 17.91
C LYS A 252 13.11 20.19 16.48
N HIS A 253 12.13 20.42 15.58
CA HIS A 253 12.21 20.01 14.18
C HIS A 253 13.44 20.61 13.46
N SER A 254 13.78 21.86 13.72
CA SER A 254 14.96 22.51 13.13
C SER A 254 16.27 21.84 13.55
N LEU A 255 16.35 21.34 14.79
CA LEU A 255 17.53 20.61 15.28
C LEU A 255 17.65 19.24 14.61
N LEU A 256 16.53 18.53 14.42
CA LEU A 256 16.52 17.27 13.67
C LEU A 256 16.97 17.49 12.22
N ILE A 257 16.45 18.51 11.54
CA ILE A 257 16.86 18.86 10.18
C ILE A 257 18.36 19.19 10.12
N GLN A 258 18.85 20.00 11.06
CA GLN A 258 20.26 20.35 11.15
C GLN A 258 21.12 19.11 11.37
N PHE A 259 20.70 18.21 12.26
CA PHE A 259 21.37 16.94 12.52
C PHE A 259 21.51 16.07 11.28
N VAL A 260 20.40 15.80 10.59
CA VAL A 260 20.43 14.96 9.38
C VAL A 260 21.25 15.63 8.28
N LYS A 261 21.14 16.95 8.10
CA LYS A 261 21.95 17.71 7.16
C LYS A 261 23.44 17.60 7.43
N GLU A 262 23.86 17.75 8.69
CA GLU A 262 25.27 17.67 9.07
C GLU A 262 25.80 16.24 8.90
N LEU A 263 25.06 15.23 9.36
CA LEU A 263 25.41 13.83 9.16
C LEU A 263 25.58 13.51 7.67
N TYR A 264 24.61 13.88 6.84
CA TYR A 264 24.66 13.71 5.38
C TYR A 264 25.89 14.39 4.79
N THR A 265 26.15 15.65 5.15
CA THR A 265 27.28 16.43 4.63
C THR A 265 28.61 15.77 4.99
N VAL A 266 28.77 15.32 6.23
CA VAL A 266 30.01 14.68 6.68
C VAL A 266 30.19 13.32 6.00
N LEU A 267 29.13 12.51 5.86
CA LEU A 267 29.18 11.23 5.14
C LEU A 267 29.60 11.43 3.69
N LYS A 268 28.92 12.32 2.95
CA LYS A 268 29.22 12.59 1.54
C LYS A 268 30.60 13.22 1.34
N THR A 269 31.12 13.96 2.33
CA THR A 269 32.49 14.49 2.31
C THR A 269 33.52 13.39 2.53
N ALA A 270 33.23 12.42 3.42
CA ALA A 270 34.12 11.30 3.69
C ALA A 270 34.18 10.31 2.51
N SER A 271 33.04 10.06 1.86
CA SER A 271 32.95 9.37 0.57
C SER A 271 31.63 9.70 -0.10
N SER A 272 31.65 10.03 -1.40
CA SER A 272 30.41 10.22 -2.17
C SER A 272 29.60 8.92 -2.33
N SER A 273 30.22 7.77 -2.06
CA SER A 273 29.56 6.45 -2.08
C SER A 273 28.80 6.13 -0.80
N TYR A 274 29.03 6.85 0.31
CA TYR A 274 28.35 6.54 1.57
C TYR A 274 26.90 6.95 1.53
N GLU A 275 26.00 6.03 1.83
CA GLU A 275 24.57 6.27 1.85
C GLU A 275 24.03 6.56 3.26
N LEU A 276 23.04 7.45 3.32
CA LEU A 276 22.28 7.76 4.51
C LEU A 276 20.81 7.48 4.24
N SER A 277 20.29 6.43 4.85
CA SER A 277 18.86 6.16 4.90
C SER A 277 18.28 6.47 6.27
N TYR A 278 16.99 6.80 6.31
CA TYR A 278 16.32 7.21 7.54
C TYR A 278 15.00 6.45 7.71
N SER A 279 14.89 5.69 8.80
CA SER A 279 13.71 4.92 9.16
C SER A 279 12.61 5.82 9.70
N VAL A 280 11.44 5.81 9.07
CA VAL A 280 10.27 6.59 9.48
C VAL A 280 9.09 5.67 9.82
N SER A 281 8.13 6.19 10.59
CA SER A 281 6.89 5.47 10.89
C SER A 281 6.06 5.28 9.61
N TRP A 282 5.21 4.26 9.56
CA TRP A 282 4.16 4.21 8.53
C TRP A 282 3.11 5.31 8.75
N TYR A 283 2.96 5.82 9.97
CA TYR A 283 2.05 6.91 10.26
C TYR A 283 2.78 8.25 10.15
N LEU A 284 2.22 9.17 9.37
CA LEU A 284 2.72 10.53 9.21
C LEU A 284 1.77 11.53 9.88
N ASP A 285 2.21 12.19 10.95
CA ASP A 285 1.42 13.25 11.55
C ASP A 285 1.33 14.47 10.61
N SER A 286 0.19 15.15 10.60
CA SER A 286 -0.01 16.39 9.85
C SER A 286 1.04 17.46 10.15
N ASP A 287 1.49 17.54 11.40
CA ASP A 287 2.47 18.52 11.86
C ASP A 287 3.92 18.17 11.46
N GLU A 288 4.16 16.94 10.96
CA GLU A 288 5.48 16.47 10.54
C GLU A 288 5.74 16.58 9.03
N ARG A 289 4.69 16.86 8.24
CA ARG A 289 4.75 16.89 6.76
C ARG A 289 5.89 17.75 6.23
N ASP A 290 6.03 18.97 6.73
CA ASP A 290 7.08 19.90 6.30
C ASP A 290 8.48 19.45 6.70
N ILE A 291 8.63 18.72 7.81
CA ILE A 291 9.92 18.19 8.24
C ILE A 291 10.40 17.13 7.27
N TYR A 292 9.58 16.13 6.96
CA TYR A 292 10.03 15.01 6.12
C TYR A 292 10.29 15.45 4.69
N LYS A 293 9.54 16.46 4.21
CA LYS A 293 9.87 17.16 2.98
C LYS A 293 11.25 17.81 3.04
N GLU A 294 11.60 18.50 4.13
CA GLU A 294 12.92 19.12 4.26
C GLU A 294 14.04 18.08 4.44
N LEU A 295 13.82 17.05 5.27
CA LEU A 295 14.74 15.94 5.48
C LEU A 295 15.03 15.17 4.19
N SER A 296 14.07 15.07 3.28
CA SER A 296 14.25 14.40 1.98
C SER A 296 15.41 14.98 1.15
N LYS A 297 15.85 16.21 1.43
CA LYS A 297 16.99 16.85 0.78
C LYS A 297 18.34 16.38 1.31
N TYR A 298 18.35 15.70 2.46
CA TYR A 298 19.54 15.32 3.23
C TYR A 298 19.53 13.84 3.60
N VAL A 299 18.81 13.02 2.85
CA VAL A 299 18.87 11.54 2.92
C VAL A 299 18.86 11.01 1.50
N ASP A 300 19.45 9.85 1.28
CA ASP A 300 19.38 9.16 -0.02
C ASP A 300 17.98 8.55 -0.22
N TYR A 301 17.36 8.05 0.85
CA TYR A 301 15.96 7.59 0.88
C TYR A 301 15.47 7.40 2.33
N PHE A 302 14.15 7.36 2.49
CA PHE A 302 13.47 6.94 3.71
C PHE A 302 13.13 5.46 3.65
N MET A 303 13.29 4.79 4.79
CA MET A 303 12.74 3.46 5.03
C MET A 303 11.44 3.59 5.82
N VAL A 304 10.30 3.51 5.14
CA VAL A 304 8.99 3.57 5.78
C VAL A 304 8.70 2.21 6.41
N ARG A 305 8.47 2.18 7.73
CA ARG A 305 8.22 0.94 8.49
C ARG A 305 6.78 0.47 8.28
N GLU A 306 6.52 -0.17 7.15
CA GLU A 306 5.23 -0.72 6.74
C GLU A 306 4.90 -2.05 7.44
N HIS A 307 5.03 -2.04 8.76
CA HIS A 307 4.71 -3.11 9.68
C HIS A 307 4.27 -2.51 11.02
N ASP A 308 3.70 -3.33 11.90
CA ASP A 308 3.10 -2.90 13.17
C ASP A 308 2.01 -1.82 12.95
N MET A 309 1.24 -1.97 11.86
CA MET A 309 0.25 -0.96 11.44
C MET A 309 -1.08 -1.07 12.18
N SER A 310 -1.28 -2.19 12.87
CA SER A 310 -2.34 -2.52 13.83
C SER A 310 -2.43 -4.05 13.89
N SER A 311 -2.36 -4.63 15.08
CA SER A 311 -2.64 -6.07 15.28
C SER A 311 -4.08 -6.32 15.72
N VAL A 312 -4.86 -5.26 15.95
CA VAL A 312 -6.22 -5.31 16.50
C VAL A 312 -7.13 -4.24 15.90
N ILE A 313 -8.31 -4.64 15.43
CA ILE A 313 -9.42 -3.72 15.14
C ILE A 313 -10.10 -3.37 16.47
N ALA A 314 -9.94 -2.12 16.90
CA ALA A 314 -10.52 -1.63 18.15
C ALA A 314 -12.04 -1.44 18.05
N GLY A 315 -12.77 -1.94 19.04
CA GLY A 315 -14.21 -1.78 19.20
C GLY A 315 -14.80 -2.73 20.24
N PRO A 316 -16.08 -2.58 20.63
CA PRO A 316 -16.81 -3.63 21.32
C PRO A 316 -17.63 -4.46 20.30
N PRO A 317 -17.22 -5.69 19.94
CA PRO A 317 -16.04 -6.44 20.38
C PRO A 317 -14.76 -6.13 19.58
N CYS A 318 -13.61 -6.54 20.12
CA CYS A 318 -12.27 -6.38 19.54
C CYS A 318 -11.94 -7.59 18.64
N TYR A 319 -11.29 -7.35 17.49
CA TYR A 319 -10.91 -8.42 16.55
C TYR A 319 -9.42 -8.38 16.21
N PRO A 320 -8.78 -9.53 15.96
CA PRO A 320 -7.46 -9.56 15.33
C PRO A 320 -7.42 -8.80 14.00
N ALA A 321 -6.24 -8.27 13.66
CA ALA A 321 -6.00 -7.52 12.44
C ALA A 321 -4.66 -7.91 11.80
N PRO A 322 -4.55 -7.76 10.47
CA PRO A 322 -3.30 -7.95 9.74
C PRO A 322 -2.23 -6.96 10.17
N ASN A 323 -1.00 -7.43 10.33
CA ASN A 323 0.17 -6.63 10.71
C ASN A 323 0.46 -5.49 9.70
N ALA A 324 0.42 -5.80 8.40
CA ALA A 324 0.81 -4.90 7.33
C ALA A 324 -0.22 -4.92 6.16
N PRO A 325 -1.46 -4.46 6.36
CA PRO A 325 -2.50 -4.54 5.35
C PRO A 325 -2.20 -3.65 4.14
N ILE A 326 -2.37 -4.18 2.92
CA ILE A 326 -1.98 -3.49 1.68
C ILE A 326 -2.60 -2.09 1.52
N TYR A 327 -3.86 -1.90 1.93
CA TYR A 327 -4.53 -0.62 1.81
C TYR A 327 -3.94 0.45 2.73
N LYS A 328 -3.42 0.08 3.91
CA LYS A 328 -2.73 1.03 4.79
C LYS A 328 -1.33 1.35 4.26
N ILE A 329 -0.62 0.35 3.74
CA ILE A 329 0.70 0.55 3.11
C ILE A 329 0.60 1.61 2.02
N MET A 330 -0.36 1.43 1.10
CA MET A 330 -0.53 2.40 0.01
C MET A 330 -0.99 3.78 0.49
N SER A 331 -1.81 3.85 1.55
CA SER A 331 -2.17 5.13 2.18
C SER A 331 -0.95 5.83 2.76
N SER A 332 -0.13 5.12 3.53
CA SER A 332 1.09 5.64 4.16
C SER A 332 2.06 6.23 3.15
N LEU A 333 2.45 5.44 2.15
CA LEU A 333 3.36 5.90 1.10
C LEU A 333 2.80 7.08 0.31
N THR A 334 1.48 7.12 0.10
CA THR A 334 0.80 8.24 -0.54
C THR A 334 0.83 9.50 0.33
N GLU A 335 0.69 9.37 1.65
CA GLU A 335 0.74 10.50 2.57
C GLU A 335 2.12 11.17 2.58
N TYR A 336 3.21 10.40 2.59
CA TYR A 336 4.56 10.92 2.45
C TYR A 336 4.79 11.63 1.10
N PHE A 337 4.32 11.02 0.01
CA PHE A 337 4.38 11.64 -1.31
C PHE A 337 3.60 12.97 -1.35
N GLN A 338 2.39 13.00 -0.80
CA GLN A 338 1.56 14.21 -0.70
C GLN A 338 2.15 15.27 0.23
N ALA A 339 2.97 14.88 1.21
CA ALA A 339 3.75 15.80 2.04
C ALA A 339 4.93 16.44 1.27
N GLY A 340 5.24 15.95 0.06
CA GLY A 340 6.29 16.49 -0.80
C GLY A 340 7.61 15.73 -0.72
N VAL A 341 7.62 14.53 -0.12
CA VAL A 341 8.75 13.61 -0.23
C VAL A 341 8.79 13.03 -1.65
N PRO A 342 9.94 13.05 -2.35
CA PRO A 342 10.05 12.45 -3.66
C PRO A 342 9.69 10.95 -3.64
N ILE A 343 8.95 10.49 -4.64
CA ILE A 343 8.52 9.09 -4.72
C ILE A 343 9.70 8.11 -4.82
N ASP A 344 10.78 8.56 -5.46
CA ASP A 344 12.06 7.85 -5.61
C ASP A 344 12.95 7.93 -4.35
N HIS A 345 12.45 8.49 -3.25
CA HIS A 345 13.06 8.44 -1.91
C HIS A 345 12.29 7.52 -0.95
N LEU A 346 11.22 6.83 -1.37
CA LEU A 346 10.39 6.02 -0.47
C LEU A 346 10.63 4.52 -0.68
N VAL A 347 11.15 3.85 0.35
CA VAL A 347 11.36 2.40 0.41
C VAL A 347 10.44 1.81 1.49
N ALA A 348 9.64 0.82 1.13
CA ALA A 348 8.68 0.19 2.04
C ALA A 348 9.27 -1.04 2.73
N SER A 349 9.43 -1.00 4.06
CA SER A 349 9.91 -2.12 4.87
C SER A 349 8.75 -2.99 5.36
N LEU A 350 8.68 -4.23 4.89
CA LEU A 350 7.60 -5.18 5.12
C LEU A 350 8.00 -6.28 6.12
N PRO A 351 7.07 -6.81 6.93
CA PRO A 351 7.41 -7.77 7.98
C PRO A 351 7.61 -9.18 7.43
N TRP A 352 8.63 -9.87 7.93
CA TRP A 352 8.83 -11.32 7.81
C TRP A 352 8.44 -12.04 9.11
N TYR A 353 7.53 -11.42 9.85
CA TYR A 353 6.98 -11.87 11.12
C TYR A 353 5.50 -11.51 11.18
N GLY A 354 4.81 -12.07 12.16
CA GLY A 354 3.42 -11.78 12.43
C GLY A 354 3.15 -11.61 13.92
N TYR A 355 1.88 -11.48 14.24
CA TYR A 355 1.40 -11.42 15.62
C TYR A 355 0.48 -12.60 15.90
N PHE A 356 0.76 -13.30 16.99
CA PHE A 356 -0.15 -14.30 17.55
C PHE A 356 -1.06 -13.66 18.59
N LEU A 357 -2.36 -13.91 18.47
CA LEU A 357 -3.40 -13.40 19.33
C LEU A 357 -4.24 -14.56 19.86
N THR A 358 -4.41 -14.64 21.18
CA THR A 358 -5.29 -15.66 21.78
C THR A 358 -6.75 -15.19 21.76
N CYS A 359 -7.64 -15.98 21.17
CA CYS A 359 -9.07 -15.69 21.16
C CYS A 359 -9.67 -15.97 22.53
N GLN A 360 -10.46 -15.02 23.04
CA GLN A 360 -11.27 -15.24 24.24
C GLN A 360 -12.49 -16.09 23.91
N ASN A 361 -13.18 -15.75 22.82
CA ASN A 361 -14.36 -16.42 22.33
C ASN A 361 -14.34 -16.45 20.80
N MET A 362 -15.14 -17.34 20.23
CA MET A 362 -15.43 -17.38 18.80
C MET A 362 -16.88 -16.92 18.57
N THR A 363 -17.10 -16.05 17.59
CA THR A 363 -18.46 -15.73 17.14
C THR A 363 -19.09 -16.91 16.40
N SER A 364 -20.41 -16.88 16.17
CA SER A 364 -21.12 -17.95 15.44
C SER A 364 -20.66 -18.12 13.99
N ASP A 365 -20.11 -17.07 13.39
CA ASP A 365 -19.47 -17.06 12.07
C ASP A 365 -17.97 -17.42 12.12
N GLY A 366 -17.46 -17.85 13.28
CA GLY A 366 -16.10 -18.35 13.42
C GLY A 366 -15.02 -17.28 13.53
N ARG A 367 -15.36 -16.05 13.91
CA ARG A 367 -14.38 -14.96 14.10
C ARG A 367 -13.85 -14.94 15.53
N CYS A 368 -12.55 -14.78 15.64
CA CYS A 368 -11.86 -14.57 16.90
C CYS A 368 -12.26 -13.24 17.56
N VAL A 369 -12.70 -13.30 18.81
CA VAL A 369 -12.95 -12.13 19.65
C VAL A 369 -11.88 -12.05 20.73
N LEU A 370 -11.28 -10.87 20.88
CA LEU A 370 -10.24 -10.61 21.88
C LEU A 370 -10.85 -10.06 23.18
N ASP A 371 -10.27 -10.45 24.32
CA ASP A 371 -10.68 -9.94 25.65
C ASP A 371 -10.43 -8.44 25.79
N LYS A 372 -9.33 -7.95 25.22
CA LYS A 372 -8.96 -6.53 25.26
C LYS A 372 -8.44 -6.08 23.91
N CYS A 373 -8.80 -4.85 23.54
CA CYS A 373 -8.26 -4.14 22.39
C CYS A 373 -6.85 -3.60 22.68
N LYS A 374 -6.01 -4.39 23.38
CA LYS A 374 -4.67 -3.98 23.77
C LYS A 374 -3.65 -4.77 22.98
N GLU A 375 -2.81 -4.05 22.25
CA GLU A 375 -1.66 -4.62 21.54
C GLU A 375 -0.67 -5.29 22.51
N GLU A 376 -0.70 -4.96 23.80
CA GLU A 376 0.09 -5.62 24.86
C GLU A 376 -0.18 -7.13 25.00
N LEU A 377 -1.24 -7.67 24.37
CA LEU A 377 -1.57 -9.10 24.36
C LEU A 377 -1.11 -9.83 23.10
N THR A 378 -0.39 -9.16 22.20
CA THR A 378 0.07 -9.74 20.94
C THR A 378 1.54 -10.16 21.06
N GLU A 379 1.82 -11.42 20.75
CA GLU A 379 3.18 -11.94 20.71
C GLU A 379 3.70 -11.82 19.29
N GLN A 380 4.74 -11.01 19.09
CA GLN A 380 5.45 -10.97 17.82
C GLN A 380 6.19 -12.30 17.63
N MET A 381 5.92 -13.01 16.53
CA MET A 381 6.56 -14.28 16.23
C MET A 381 7.16 -14.26 14.83
N CYS A 382 8.38 -14.76 14.68
CA CYS A 382 9.00 -14.90 13.37
C CYS A 382 8.25 -15.93 12.52
N TYR A 383 8.16 -15.67 11.22
CA TYR A 383 7.42 -16.53 10.30
C TYR A 383 7.95 -17.98 10.30
N GLY A 384 9.28 -18.17 10.24
CA GLY A 384 9.91 -19.49 10.30
C GLY A 384 9.50 -20.30 11.53
N ASP A 385 9.54 -19.67 12.71
CA ASP A 385 9.21 -20.35 13.98
C ASP A 385 7.77 -20.86 14.01
N VAL A 386 6.81 -20.05 13.55
CA VAL A 386 5.38 -20.41 13.59
C VAL A 386 5.08 -21.52 12.58
N ILE A 387 5.60 -21.40 11.36
CA ILE A 387 5.34 -22.39 10.31
C ILE A 387 5.91 -23.75 10.71
N ASN A 388 7.16 -23.79 11.16
CA ASN A 388 7.78 -25.02 11.65
C ASN A 388 7.01 -25.61 12.85
N LYS A 389 6.59 -24.77 13.80
CA LYS A 389 5.90 -25.21 15.02
C LYS A 389 4.50 -25.75 14.77
N TYR A 390 3.70 -25.11 13.91
CA TYR A 390 2.25 -25.38 13.86
C TYR A 390 1.77 -26.00 12.56
N ILE A 391 2.29 -25.64 11.38
CA ILE A 391 1.71 -26.14 10.11
C ILE A 391 1.86 -27.66 9.98
N ASN A 392 2.96 -28.22 10.48
CA ASN A 392 3.20 -29.66 10.44
C ASN A 392 2.39 -30.47 11.47
N THR A 393 1.57 -29.81 12.31
CA THR A 393 0.81 -30.48 13.39
C THR A 393 -0.62 -30.85 13.02
N GLY A 394 -1.15 -30.33 11.90
CA GLY A 394 -2.55 -30.52 11.51
C GLY A 394 -3.57 -29.74 12.37
N LEU A 395 -3.11 -28.93 13.32
CA LEU A 395 -3.93 -28.10 14.23
C LEU A 395 -4.17 -26.68 13.68
N THR A 396 -3.94 -26.48 12.39
CA THR A 396 -3.96 -25.15 11.77
C THR A 396 -4.93 -25.10 10.61
N GLN A 397 -5.77 -24.07 10.58
CA GLN A 397 -6.55 -23.69 9.42
C GLN A 397 -5.94 -22.44 8.79
N TYR A 398 -5.58 -22.52 7.50
CA TYR A 398 -5.13 -21.37 6.73
C TYR A 398 -6.33 -20.56 6.24
N ASN A 399 -6.26 -19.24 6.43
CA ASN A 399 -7.27 -18.30 5.97
C ASN A 399 -6.60 -17.12 5.24
N TRP A 400 -7.36 -16.46 4.37
CA TRP A 400 -6.92 -15.32 3.58
C TRP A 400 -7.92 -14.17 3.69
N ASP A 401 -7.45 -12.99 4.12
CA ASP A 401 -8.27 -11.78 4.08
C ASP A 401 -8.04 -11.03 2.76
N SER A 402 -9.06 -11.01 1.90
CA SER A 402 -8.97 -10.42 0.57
C SER A 402 -8.87 -8.90 0.56
N ILE A 403 -9.19 -8.22 1.66
CA ILE A 403 -9.14 -6.75 1.74
C ILE A 403 -7.71 -6.30 2.04
N SER A 404 -7.10 -6.91 3.05
CA SER A 404 -5.72 -6.64 3.45
C SER A 404 -4.67 -7.36 2.61
N GLN A 405 -5.10 -8.35 1.81
CA GLN A 405 -4.22 -9.25 1.06
C GLN A 405 -3.18 -9.89 2.00
N SER A 406 -3.65 -10.37 3.15
CA SER A 406 -2.81 -10.94 4.20
C SER A 406 -3.40 -12.27 4.70
N PRO A 407 -2.57 -13.29 4.91
CA PRO A 407 -2.99 -14.55 5.50
C PRO A 407 -3.11 -14.46 7.03
N TYR A 408 -3.86 -15.41 7.57
CA TYR A 408 -3.79 -15.75 8.99
C TYR A 408 -4.01 -17.25 9.21
N LEU A 409 -3.43 -17.79 10.27
CA LEU A 409 -3.68 -19.16 10.73
C LEU A 409 -4.60 -19.12 11.94
N SER A 410 -5.67 -19.91 11.93
CA SER A 410 -6.38 -20.28 13.15
C SER A 410 -5.70 -21.52 13.74
N ILE A 411 -5.25 -21.44 14.98
CA ILE A 411 -4.43 -22.45 15.66
C ILE A 411 -5.18 -22.93 16.89
N GLU A 412 -5.48 -24.22 16.97
CA GLU A 412 -5.99 -24.82 18.20
C GLU A 412 -4.87 -24.93 19.23
N LEU A 413 -5.07 -24.36 20.42
CA LEU A 413 -4.05 -24.36 21.47
C LEU A 413 -4.07 -25.70 22.23
N PRO A 414 -3.01 -26.54 22.15
CA PRO A 414 -3.02 -27.87 22.74
C PRO A 414 -3.31 -27.87 24.24
N GLY A 415 -4.19 -28.77 24.68
CA GLY A 415 -4.57 -28.88 26.09
C GLY A 415 -5.48 -27.76 26.60
N THR A 416 -6.02 -26.93 25.70
CA THR A 416 -7.00 -25.89 26.01
C THR A 416 -8.23 -26.00 25.09
N ASN A 417 -9.30 -25.27 25.40
CA ASN A 417 -10.45 -25.07 24.51
C ASN A 417 -10.35 -23.76 23.71
N LEU A 418 -9.17 -23.14 23.68
CA LEU A 418 -8.95 -21.84 23.05
C LEU A 418 -8.36 -22.01 21.66
N THR A 419 -8.74 -21.09 20.78
CA THR A 419 -8.12 -20.89 19.47
C THR A 419 -7.28 -19.63 19.53
N GLY A 420 -6.14 -19.60 18.83
CA GLY A 420 -5.41 -18.36 18.56
C GLY A 420 -5.38 -18.07 17.07
N GLU A 421 -5.23 -16.80 16.73
CA GLU A 421 -4.99 -16.37 15.36
C GLU A 421 -3.56 -15.81 15.22
N TYR A 422 -2.83 -16.31 14.23
CA TYR A 422 -1.56 -15.75 13.82
C TYR A 422 -1.74 -14.98 12.52
N TRP A 423 -1.59 -13.66 12.55
CA TRP A 423 -1.68 -12.78 11.38
C TRP A 423 -0.29 -12.40 10.90
N PHE A 424 0.01 -12.66 9.63
CA PHE A 424 1.38 -12.60 9.10
C PHE A 424 1.41 -12.28 7.61
N ASP A 425 2.61 -12.25 7.07
CA ASP A 425 2.90 -12.18 5.65
C ASP A 425 3.72 -13.39 5.21
N ASN A 426 3.36 -13.97 4.07
CA ASN A 426 4.10 -15.04 3.40
C ASN A 426 4.56 -14.60 2.01
N GLY A 427 5.27 -15.46 1.28
CA GLY A 427 5.75 -15.12 -0.06
C GLY A 427 4.65 -14.69 -1.03
N GLN A 428 3.43 -15.23 -0.92
CA GLN A 428 2.29 -14.82 -1.74
C GLN A 428 1.81 -13.40 -1.40
N SER A 429 1.53 -13.10 -0.13
CA SER A 429 1.06 -11.77 0.27
C SER A 429 2.12 -10.70 0.08
N LEU A 430 3.38 -11.01 0.39
CA LEU A 430 4.50 -10.12 0.11
C LEU A 430 4.62 -9.85 -1.39
N SER A 431 4.54 -10.87 -2.26
CA SER A 431 4.60 -10.66 -3.71
C SER A 431 3.51 -9.72 -4.22
N ILE A 432 2.28 -9.81 -3.68
CA ILE A 432 1.18 -8.90 -4.04
C ILE A 432 1.50 -7.47 -3.59
N LYS A 433 2.00 -7.31 -2.36
CA LYS A 433 2.35 -6.01 -1.77
C LYS A 433 3.53 -5.36 -2.50
N THR A 434 4.63 -6.08 -2.67
CA THR A 434 5.83 -5.58 -3.36
C THR A 434 5.54 -5.24 -4.82
N GLN A 435 4.75 -6.05 -5.56
CA GLN A 435 4.32 -5.70 -6.91
C GLN A 435 3.48 -4.42 -6.95
N THR A 436 2.59 -4.23 -5.97
CA THR A 436 1.75 -3.04 -5.89
C THR A 436 2.58 -1.78 -5.60
N ILE A 437 3.56 -1.89 -4.69
CA ILE A 437 4.53 -0.84 -4.40
C ILE A 437 5.38 -0.53 -5.65
N SER A 438 5.86 -1.56 -6.36
CA SER A 438 6.62 -1.39 -7.60
C SER A 438 5.84 -0.66 -8.68
N ARG A 439 4.57 -1.05 -8.90
CA ARG A 439 3.65 -0.37 -9.84
C ARG A 439 3.34 1.08 -9.43
N GLY A 440 3.39 1.38 -8.13
CA GLY A 440 3.27 2.73 -7.59
C GLY A 440 4.44 3.65 -7.94
N GLY A 441 5.56 3.11 -8.42
CA GLY A 441 6.74 3.89 -8.81
C GLY A 441 7.69 4.22 -7.66
N TYR A 442 7.45 3.68 -6.45
CA TYR A 442 8.30 3.88 -5.28
C TYR A 442 9.73 3.35 -5.47
N ARG A 443 10.64 3.78 -4.60
CA ARG A 443 12.07 3.51 -4.74
C ARG A 443 12.42 2.04 -4.57
N GLY A 444 11.71 1.34 -3.69
CA GLY A 444 12.09 -0.02 -3.33
C GLY A 444 11.27 -0.65 -2.23
N VAL A 445 11.71 -1.83 -1.81
CA VAL A 445 11.15 -2.60 -0.70
C VAL A 445 12.26 -3.14 0.19
N ALA A 446 11.93 -3.43 1.45
CA ALA A 446 12.81 -4.13 2.37
C ALA A 446 12.07 -5.23 3.14
N GLY A 447 12.77 -6.33 3.47
CA GLY A 447 12.28 -7.35 4.40
C GLY A 447 12.76 -7.12 5.84
N TYR A 448 11.85 -7.06 6.81
CA TYR A 448 12.13 -6.97 8.24
C TYR A 448 11.67 -8.23 8.98
N ARG A 449 12.53 -9.22 9.24
CA ARG A 449 13.95 -9.29 8.89
C ARG A 449 14.33 -10.70 8.45
N ALA A 450 15.45 -10.83 7.73
CA ALA A 450 15.90 -12.10 7.14
C ALA A 450 16.11 -13.22 8.18
N ASP A 451 16.45 -12.85 9.42
CA ASP A 451 16.64 -13.77 10.56
C ASP A 451 15.32 -14.38 11.08
N CYS A 452 14.16 -13.96 10.58
CA CYS A 452 12.87 -14.58 10.94
C CYS A 452 12.53 -15.82 10.10
N MET A 453 13.50 -16.33 9.35
CA MET A 453 13.40 -17.57 8.58
C MET A 453 14.25 -18.68 9.19
N MET A 454 13.84 -19.93 8.98
CA MET A 454 14.63 -21.10 9.34
C MET A 454 15.39 -21.62 8.12
N TYR A 455 16.72 -21.60 8.18
CA TYR A 455 17.59 -21.98 7.06
C TYR A 455 18.23 -23.36 7.22
N ASP A 456 17.65 -24.27 8.01
CA ASP A 456 18.15 -25.63 8.24
C ASP A 456 17.71 -26.65 7.17
N GLY A 457 16.98 -26.20 6.15
CA GLY A 457 16.43 -27.00 5.07
C GLY A 457 15.01 -27.50 5.31
N SER A 458 14.44 -27.32 6.51
CA SER A 458 13.06 -27.73 6.83
C SER A 458 11.99 -26.89 6.13
N MET A 459 12.35 -25.68 5.68
CA MET A 459 11.45 -24.68 5.09
C MET A 459 12.01 -24.10 3.78
N GLU A 460 12.70 -24.91 2.97
CA GLU A 460 13.39 -24.42 1.76
C GLU A 460 12.44 -23.70 0.78
N VAL A 461 11.20 -24.18 0.65
CA VAL A 461 10.19 -23.58 -0.24
C VAL A 461 9.76 -22.21 0.28
N GLU A 462 9.44 -22.11 1.56
CA GLU A 462 9.00 -20.88 2.22
C GLU A 462 10.12 -19.84 2.22
N VAL A 463 11.35 -20.24 2.55
CA VAL A 463 12.54 -19.38 2.48
C VAL A 463 12.66 -18.78 1.08
N ARG A 464 12.68 -19.63 0.05
CA ARG A 464 12.79 -19.17 -1.34
C ARG A 464 11.66 -18.22 -1.73
N GLN A 465 10.42 -18.53 -1.39
CA GLN A 465 9.28 -17.67 -1.70
C GLN A 465 9.34 -16.30 -1.01
N MET A 466 9.85 -16.22 0.23
CA MET A 466 10.04 -14.95 0.94
C MET A 466 11.10 -14.09 0.25
N TRP A 467 12.23 -14.67 -0.17
CA TRP A 467 13.26 -13.96 -0.93
C TRP A 467 12.76 -13.53 -2.32
N GLU A 468 12.14 -14.44 -3.08
CA GLU A 468 11.57 -14.16 -4.41
C GLU A 468 10.50 -13.04 -4.36
N SER A 469 9.80 -12.88 -3.23
CA SER A 469 8.80 -11.81 -3.06
C SER A 469 9.39 -10.40 -3.12
N LEU A 470 10.70 -10.24 -2.89
CA LEU A 470 11.41 -8.95 -2.97
C LEU A 470 11.91 -8.64 -4.39
N ALA A 471 12.01 -9.62 -5.29
CA ALA A 471 12.67 -9.53 -6.59
C ALA A 471 11.88 -8.71 -7.65
N VAL A 472 10.83 -7.99 -7.27
CA VAL A 472 9.89 -7.30 -8.17
C VAL A 472 10.45 -6.03 -8.83
N PHE A 473 11.66 -5.61 -8.46
CA PHE A 473 12.34 -4.43 -8.97
C PHE A 473 13.55 -4.75 -9.86
N GLN A 474 13.79 -6.03 -10.13
CA GLN A 474 14.92 -6.53 -10.95
C GLN A 474 14.65 -6.46 -12.45
#